data_AF-A0A7W3JMZ9-F1
#
_entry.id   AF-A0A7W3JMZ9-F1
#
_cell.length_a   1.000
_cell.length_b   1.000
_cell.length_c   1.000
_cell.angle_alpha   90.00
_cell.angle_beta   90.00
_cell.angle_gamma   90.00
#
_symmetry.space_group_name_H-M   'P 1'
#
loop_
_entity.id
_entity.type
_entity.pdbx_description
1 polymer ?
#
loop_
_entity_poly.entity_id
_entity_poly.type
_entity_poly.pdbx_seq_one_letter_code
_entity_poly.pdbx_strand_id
1 'polypeptide(L)' 'MVTPNPTEEDLLVLYLAEPIDDALVARIEAAGGVAVDARNPYWNENGVTVEDPDGYRLVLSTRVWS' A
#
# COMPACT_ATOMS: atom_id res chain seq x y z
N MET A 1 -18.46 0.60 -22.54
CA MET A 1 -17.14 0.34 -21.91
C MET A 1 -17.33 0.51 -20.42
N VAL A 2 -16.76 -0.37 -19.60
CA VAL A 2 -16.73 -0.22 -18.13
C VAL A 2 -15.46 0.53 -17.78
N THR A 3 -15.59 1.60 -17.00
CA THR A 3 -14.44 2.33 -16.43
C THR A 3 -14.12 1.72 -15.08
N PRO A 4 -12.85 1.35 -14.79
CA PRO A 4 -12.46 0.94 -13.45
C PRO A 4 -12.74 2.06 -12.44
N ASN A 5 -13.25 1.71 -11.26
CA ASN A 5 -13.55 2.66 -10.20
C ASN A 5 -12.99 2.11 -8.88
N PRO A 6 -11.67 2.27 -8.64
CA PRO A 6 -11.03 1.81 -7.41
C PRO A 6 -11.65 2.49 -6.19
N THR A 7 -11.69 1.74 -5.10
CA THR A 7 -12.13 2.18 -3.78
C THR A 7 -11.01 1.99 -2.76
N GLU A 8 -11.13 2.65 -1.61
CA GLU A 8 -10.17 2.49 -0.51
C GLU A 8 -10.12 1.06 0.08
N GLU A 9 -11.07 0.20 -0.30
CA GLU A 9 -11.12 -1.22 0.11
C GLU A 9 -10.47 -2.16 -0.91
N ASP A 10 -10.15 -1.67 -2.11
CA ASP A 10 -9.48 -2.44 -3.16
C ASP A 10 -7.95 -2.47 -2.91
N LEU A 11 -7.52 -3.44 -2.10
CA LEU A 11 -6.13 -3.55 -1.66
C LEU A 11 -5.37 -4.65 -2.42
N LEU A 12 -4.20 -4.28 -2.95
CA LEU A 12 -3.13 -5.23 -3.23
C LEU A 12 -2.20 -5.29 -2.00
N VAL A 13 -2.16 -6.42 -1.32
CA VAL A 13 -1.33 -6.58 -0.10
C VAL A 13 -0.12 -7.45 -0.39
N LEU A 14 1.08 -6.92 -0.14
CA LEU A 14 2.34 -7.65 -0.20
C LEU A 14 2.86 -7.88 1.22
N TYR A 15 2.97 -9.15 1.61
CA TYR A 15 3.49 -9.55 2.91
C TYR A 15 4.99 -9.80 2.80
N LEU A 16 5.78 -8.91 3.38
CA LEU A 16 7.24 -8.95 3.29
C LEU A 16 7.86 -9.80 4.40
N ALA A 17 7.14 -10.03 5.50
CA ALA A 17 7.66 -10.72 6.69
C ALA A 17 8.91 -10.07 7.32
N GLU A 18 9.19 -8.81 6.99
CA GLU A 18 10.31 -8.01 7.49
C GLU A 18 9.89 -6.54 7.67
N PRO A 19 10.63 -5.75 8.49
CA PRO A 19 10.40 -4.31 8.58
C PRO A 19 10.51 -3.65 7.20
N ILE A 20 9.62 -2.68 6.94
CA ILE A 20 9.64 -1.94 5.68
C ILE A 20 10.79 -0.94 5.73
N ASP A 21 11.68 -1.01 4.74
CA ASP A 21 12.77 -0.05 4.57
C ASP A 21 12.22 1.29 4.05
N ASP A 22 12.57 2.40 4.71
CA ASP A 22 12.24 3.75 4.28
C ASP A 22 12.73 4.03 2.84
N ALA A 23 13.85 3.43 2.44
CA ALA A 23 14.36 3.55 1.07
C ALA A 23 13.46 2.85 0.04
N LEU A 24 12.75 1.78 0.43
CA LEU A 24 11.75 1.14 -0.43
C LEU A 24 10.55 2.07 -0.63
N VAL A 25 10.05 2.67 0.46
CA VAL A 25 8.93 3.63 0.39
C VAL A 25 9.30 4.82 -0.48
N ALA A 26 10.46 5.42 -0.24
CA ALA A 26 10.95 6.57 -1.03
C ALA A 26 11.08 6.24 -2.52
N ARG A 27 11.45 5.02 -2.89
CA ARG A 27 11.49 4.58 -4.30
C ARG A 27 10.11 4.47 -4.92
N ILE A 28 9.12 4.02 -4.16
CA ILE A 28 7.73 3.95 -4.62
C ILE A 28 7.17 5.37 -4.80
N GLU A 29 7.45 6.27 -3.85
CA GLU A 29 7.07 7.67 -3.96
C GLU A 29 7.71 8.37 -5.17
N ALA A 30 9.00 8.13 -5.40
CA ALA A 30 9.71 8.62 -6.58
C ALA A 30 9.15 8.07 -7.91
N ALA A 31 8.48 6.92 -7.87
CA ALA A 31 7.80 6.33 -9.02
C ALA A 31 6.37 6.86 -9.23
N GLY A 32 5.90 7.78 -8.38
CA GLY A 32 4.58 8.40 -8.46
C GLY A 32 3.55 7.88 -7.46
N GLY A 33 3.94 6.95 -6.58
CA GLY A 33 3.09 6.56 -5.45
C GLY A 33 3.01 7.66 -4.39
N VAL A 34 1.98 7.62 -3.56
CA VAL A 34 1.83 8.53 -2.42
C VAL A 34 1.53 7.71 -1.17
N ALA A 35 2.36 7.85 -0.13
CA ALA A 35 2.05 7.26 1.16
C ALA A 35 0.79 7.90 1.75
N VAL A 36 -0.17 7.07 2.14
CA VAL A 36 -1.50 7.49 2.58
C VAL A 36 -1.91 6.68 3.80
N ASP A 37 -2.71 7.28 4.67
CA ASP A 37 -3.33 6.54 5.76
C ASP A 37 -4.26 5.47 5.19
N ALA A 38 -4.13 4.25 5.68
CA ALA A 38 -5.07 3.18 5.37
C ALA A 38 -6.41 3.45 6.03
N ARG A 39 -7.50 3.15 5.31
CA ARG A 39 -8.86 3.18 5.87
C ARG A 39 -9.01 2.26 7.08
N ASN A 40 -8.34 1.11 7.08
CA ASN A 40 -8.28 0.22 8.23
C ASN A 40 -6.98 0.49 9.03
N PRO A 41 -7.05 1.01 10.27
CA PRO A 41 -5.88 1.30 11.10
C PRO A 41 -4.93 0.12 11.29
N TYR A 42 -5.44 -1.11 11.18
CA TYR A 42 -4.63 -2.33 11.20
C TYR A 42 -3.44 -2.26 10.21
N TRP A 43 -3.63 -1.69 9.02
CA TRP A 43 -2.56 -1.59 8.03
C TRP A 43 -1.52 -0.52 8.37
N ASN A 44 -1.91 0.55 9.07
CA ASN A 44 -0.98 1.57 9.54
C ASN A 44 -0.12 1.06 10.70
N GLU A 45 -0.67 0.17 11.53
CA GLU A 45 0.06 -0.45 12.63
C GLU A 45 1.03 -1.56 12.16
N ASN A 46 0.75 -2.18 11.02
CA ASN A 46 1.44 -3.40 10.55
C ASN A 46 2.04 -3.26 9.16
N GLY A 47 2.27 -2.02 8.70
CA GLY A 47 2.69 -1.77 7.34
C GLY A 47 2.65 -0.31 6.91
N VAL A 48 2.77 -0.11 5.61
CA VAL A 48 2.63 1.18 4.92
C VAL A 48 1.65 1.00 3.78
N THR A 49 0.73 1.95 3.62
CA THR A 49 -0.19 1.98 2.48
C THR A 49 0.22 3.09 1.53
N VAL A 50 0.23 2.77 0.24
CA VAL A 50 0.55 3.68 -0.85
C VAL A 50 -0.61 3.68 -1.83
N GLU A 51 -1.02 4.86 -2.27
CA GLU A 51 -1.89 5.03 -3.44
C GLU A 51 -1.05 5.18 -4.71
N ASP A 52 -1.38 4.42 -5.75
CA ASP A 52 -0.75 4.56 -7.07
C ASP A 52 -1.41 5.67 -7.91
N PRO A 53 -0.81 6.10 -9.03
CA PRO A 53 -1.38 7.16 -9.87
C PRO A 53 -2.78 6.88 -10.44
N ASP A 54 -3.21 5.61 -10.46
CA ASP A 54 -4.51 5.18 -10.96
C ASP A 54 -5.56 5.09 -9.82
N GLY A 55 -5.17 5.36 -8.57
CA GLY A 55 -6.03 5.38 -7.39
C GLY A 55 -6.16 4.04 -6.67
N TYR A 56 -5.35 3.04 -7.01
CA TYR A 56 -5.34 1.75 -6.32
C TYR A 56 -4.46 1.77 -5.08
N ARG A 57 -4.78 0.91 -4.11
CA ARG A 57 -4.06 0.83 -2.84
C ARG A 57 -3.12 -0.36 -2.81
N LEU A 58 -1.85 -0.08 -2.62
CA LEU A 58 -0.80 -1.05 -2.32
C LEU A 58 -0.50 -1.01 -0.83
N VAL A 59 -0.59 -2.15 -0.15
CA VAL A 59 -0.17 -2.29 1.25
C VAL A 59 1.09 -3.14 1.30
N LEU A 60 2.17 -2.57 1.83
CA LEU A 60 3.34 -3.33 2.25
C LEU A 60 3.13 -3.71 3.70
N SER A 61 3.08 -5.00 4.01
CA SER A 61 2.91 -5.49 5.38
C SER A 61 4.20 -6.11 5.91
N THR A 62 4.52 -5.78 7.16
CA THR A 62 5.64 -6.40 7.90
C THR A 62 5.30 -7.81 8.40
N ARG A 63 4.05 -8.25 8.24
CA ARG A 63 3.58 -9.55 8.70
C ARG A 63 3.92 -10.67 7.74
N VAL A 64 3.87 -11.88 8.27
CA VAL A 64 3.94 -13.13 7.51
C VAL A 64 2.52 -13.48 7.02
N TRP A 65 2.41 -14.03 5.81
CA TRP A 65 1.18 -14.67 5.35
C TRP A 65 1.05 -16.07 5.97
N SER A 66 -0.06 -16.33 6.65
CA SER A 66 -0.33 -17.62 7.33
C SER A 66 -1.76 -18.07 7.11
#